data_AF-A0A0R3QRF8-F1
#
_entry.id   AF-A0A0R3QRF8-F1
#
_cell.length_a   1.000
_cell.length_b   1.000
_cell.length_c   1.000
_cell.angle_alpha   90.00
_cell.angle_beta   90.00
_cell.angle_gamma   90.00
#
_symmetry.space_group_name_H-M   'P 1'
#
loop_
_entity.id
_entity.type
_entity.pdbx_description
1 polymer ?
#
loop_
_entity_poly.entity_id
_entity_poly.type
_entity_poly.pdbx_seq_one_letter_code
_entity_poly.pdbx_strand_id
1 'polypeptide(L)'
;MAYFRLLALLWKHIICGTLTNEVHCTRIAPIQGSAANMDDSGKRIQEISTTVADLTLKETLCLNFSDGMRTQIHTIEYVRMEQQFPVSASYKFGIPLITTSCICDCAGAEQYCSVDDYKYKTYTAVKLTQPDTIIILRHRIYERLASHWTEAASEEFEAVVNKGSAKMETIDKRQVFSN
;
A
#
# COMPACT_ATOMS: atom_id res chain seq x y z
N MET A 1 25.33 -54.44 -11.16
CA MET A 1 24.54 -54.00 -12.34
C MET A 1 23.19 -53.53 -11.86
N ALA A 2 22.99 -52.22 -11.76
CA ALA A 2 21.70 -51.61 -11.41
C ALA A 2 21.33 -50.63 -12.53
N TYR A 3 20.28 -50.97 -13.27
CA TYR A 3 19.73 -50.19 -14.38
C TYR A 3 18.68 -49.21 -13.85
N PHE A 4 18.89 -47.91 -14.15
CA PHE A 4 17.94 -47.01 -14.79
C PHE A 4 16.48 -46.95 -14.28
N ARG A 5 16.08 -45.83 -13.65
CA ARG A 5 15.42 -44.68 -14.32
C ARG A 5 14.95 -43.62 -13.33
N LEU A 6 15.46 -42.40 -13.52
CA LEU A 6 14.85 -41.15 -13.10
C LEU A 6 13.44 -41.03 -13.68
N LEU A 7 12.46 -40.71 -12.83
CA LEU A 7 11.21 -40.06 -13.21
C LEU A 7 10.92 -38.96 -12.18
N ALA A 8 11.55 -37.81 -12.40
CA ALA A 8 11.08 -36.55 -11.84
C ALA A 8 9.85 -36.13 -12.65
N LEU A 9 8.66 -36.47 -12.14
CA LEU A 9 7.41 -35.89 -12.63
C LEU A 9 6.95 -34.81 -11.66
N LEU A 10 7.29 -33.60 -12.08
CA LEU A 10 6.59 -32.34 -11.85
C LEU A 10 5.11 -32.52 -11.54
N TRP A 11 4.75 -32.55 -10.26
CA TRP A 11 3.44 -32.09 -9.84
C TRP A 11 3.51 -30.57 -9.69
N LYS A 12 3.52 -29.87 -10.83
CA LYS A 12 3.10 -28.47 -10.81
C LYS A 12 1.64 -28.49 -10.38
N HIS A 13 1.38 -28.00 -9.18
CA HIS A 13 0.05 -27.51 -8.84
C HIS A 13 -0.34 -26.49 -9.91
N ILE A 14 -1.18 -26.94 -10.83
CA ILE A 14 -2.00 -26.06 -11.64
C ILE A 14 -2.94 -25.43 -10.62
N ILE A 15 -2.56 -24.28 -10.08
CA ILE A 15 -3.51 -23.35 -9.51
C ILE A 15 -4.29 -22.84 -10.71
N CYS A 16 -5.36 -23.56 -11.04
CA CYS A 16 -6.40 -23.11 -11.92
C CYS A 16 -7.19 -22.03 -11.15
N GLY A 17 -6.59 -20.86 -11.03
CA GLY A 17 -7.34 -19.65 -10.78
C GLY A 17 -7.86 -19.20 -12.13
N THR A 18 -9.11 -19.56 -12.46
CA THR A 18 -9.85 -18.80 -13.45
C THR A 18 -10.00 -17.39 -12.88
N LEU A 19 -9.09 -16.49 -13.23
CA LEU A 19 -9.22 -15.08 -12.91
C LEU A 19 -10.28 -14.50 -13.86
N THR A 20 -11.55 -14.79 -13.60
CA THR A 20 -12.69 -14.12 -14.24
C THR A 20 -13.04 -12.85 -13.48
N ASN A 21 -12.05 -12.06 -13.09
CA ASN A 21 -12.33 -10.73 -12.54
C ASN A 21 -12.34 -9.76 -13.72
N GLU A 22 -13.54 -9.52 -14.25
CA GLU A 22 -13.80 -8.31 -15.00
C GLU A 22 -13.43 -7.12 -14.09
N VAL A 23 -12.53 -6.26 -14.57
CA VAL A 23 -12.09 -5.11 -13.78
C VAL A 23 -13.23 -4.12 -13.72
N HIS A 24 -13.69 -3.80 -12.51
CA HIS A 24 -14.70 -2.78 -12.32
C HIS A 24 -14.09 -1.39 -12.54
N CYS A 25 -14.64 -0.62 -13.47
CA CYS A 25 -14.26 0.76 -13.71
C CYS A 25 -15.35 1.69 -13.15
N THR A 26 -14.95 2.55 -12.22
CA THR A 26 -15.84 3.57 -11.66
C THR A 26 -16.15 4.62 -12.75
N ARG A 27 -17.42 5.02 -12.86
CA ARG A 27 -17.81 6.12 -13.73
C ARG A 27 -17.39 7.46 -13.12
N ILE A 28 -16.30 8.02 -13.60
CA ILE A 28 -15.75 9.31 -13.14
C ILE A 28 -15.92 10.36 -14.25
N ALA A 29 -16.20 11.61 -13.87
CA ALA A 29 -16.24 12.74 -14.80
C ALA A 29 -14.86 13.41 -14.83
N PRO A 30 -14.04 13.19 -15.87
CA PRO A 30 -12.72 13.79 -15.94
C PRO A 30 -12.79 15.26 -16.35
N ILE A 31 -11.84 16.05 -15.86
CA ILE A 31 -11.56 17.41 -16.32
C ILE A 31 -10.34 17.34 -17.24
N GLN A 32 -10.49 17.79 -18.48
CA GLN A 32 -9.39 17.88 -19.43
C GLN A 32 -8.83 19.31 -19.45
N GLY A 33 -7.51 19.41 -19.51
CA GLY A 33 -6.78 20.66 -19.58
C GLY A 33 -5.53 20.55 -20.45
N SER A 34 -4.78 21.63 -20.49
CA SER A 34 -3.50 21.72 -21.19
C SER A 34 -2.47 22.40 -20.28
N ALA A 35 -1.31 21.78 -20.12
CA ALA A 35 -0.13 22.40 -19.52
C ALA A 35 0.81 22.87 -20.63
N ALA A 36 1.47 24.00 -20.43
CA ALA A 36 2.48 24.52 -21.34
C ALA A 36 3.84 24.46 -20.66
N ASN A 37 4.84 23.89 -21.34
CA ASN A 37 6.24 24.05 -20.97
C ASN A 37 6.81 25.27 -21.70
N MET A 38 7.48 26.16 -20.97
CA MET A 38 8.04 27.41 -21.48
C MET A 38 9.57 27.36 -21.36
N ASP A 39 10.28 27.98 -22.30
CA ASP A 39 11.72 28.19 -22.17
C ASP A 39 12.05 29.33 -21.20
N ASP A 40 13.33 29.52 -20.91
CA ASP A 40 13.84 30.62 -20.08
C ASP A 40 13.50 32.02 -20.63
N SER A 41 13.09 32.11 -21.90
CA SER A 41 12.61 33.34 -22.54
C SER A 41 11.08 33.52 -22.48
N GLY A 42 10.37 32.60 -21.83
CA GLY A 42 8.91 32.61 -21.69
C GLY A 42 8.17 32.15 -22.95
N LYS A 43 8.86 31.64 -23.96
CA LYS A 43 8.25 31.11 -25.19
C LYS A 43 7.81 29.67 -24.96
N ARG A 44 6.61 29.36 -25.41
CA ARG A 44 6.01 28.02 -25.32
C ARG A 44 6.79 27.02 -26.20
N ILE A 45 7.38 26.01 -25.57
CA ILE A 45 8.14 24.94 -26.25
C ILE A 45 7.24 23.74 -26.52
N GLN A 46 6.40 23.38 -25.54
CA GLN A 46 5.60 22.15 -25.60
C GLN A 46 4.24 22.35 -24.94
N GLU A 47 3.20 21.78 -25.51
CA GLU A 47 1.86 21.70 -24.95
C GLU A 47 1.57 20.24 -24.59
N ILE A 48 1.14 20.00 -23.36
CA ILE A 48 0.85 18.67 -22.82
C ILE A 48 -0.63 18.67 -22.43
N SER A 49 -1.41 17.74 -22.97
CA SER A 49 -2.78 17.54 -22.50
C SER A 49 -2.77 16.90 -21.10
N THR A 50 -3.57 17.43 -20.19
CA THR A 50 -3.68 16.94 -18.82
C THR A 50 -5.11 16.47 -18.55
N THR A 51 -5.24 15.40 -17.77
CA THR A 51 -6.54 14.91 -17.29
C THR A 51 -6.51 14.86 -15.77
N VAL A 52 -7.52 15.45 -15.15
CA VAL A 52 -7.73 15.44 -13.70
C VAL A 52 -9.00 14.65 -13.41
N ALA A 53 -8.93 13.77 -12.43
CA ALA A 53 -10.04 12.93 -12.01
C ALA A 53 -10.01 12.82 -10.49
N ASP A 54 -11.17 12.98 -9.86
CA ASP A 54 -11.33 12.75 -8.44
C ASP A 54 -11.59 11.26 -8.20
N LEU A 55 -10.83 10.66 -7.29
CA LEU A 55 -10.93 9.26 -6.93
C LEU A 55 -11.20 9.12 -5.45
N THR A 56 -12.25 8.38 -5.09
CA THR A 56 -12.56 8.07 -3.68
C THR A 56 -12.07 6.68 -3.30
N LEU A 57 -12.11 6.37 -2.00
CA LEU A 57 -11.59 5.12 -1.46
C LEU A 57 -12.30 3.91 -2.10
N LYS A 58 -11.50 2.92 -2.54
CA LYS A 58 -11.92 1.71 -3.28
C LYS A 58 -12.44 1.93 -4.70
N GLU A 59 -12.45 3.16 -5.21
CA GLU A 59 -12.76 3.38 -6.63
C GLU A 59 -11.57 3.03 -7.52
N THR A 60 -11.89 2.68 -8.78
CA THR A 60 -10.90 2.32 -9.79
C THR A 60 -11.12 3.17 -11.03
N LEU A 61 -10.13 4.01 -11.35
CA LEU A 61 -10.06 4.75 -12.61
C LEU A 61 -9.48 3.83 -13.69
N CYS A 62 -10.13 3.77 -14.85
CA CYS A 62 -9.65 3.04 -16.01
C CYS A 62 -9.32 4.00 -17.15
N LEU A 63 -8.11 3.87 -17.70
CA LEU A 63 -7.61 4.63 -18.84
C LEU A 63 -7.32 3.66 -19.97
N ASN A 64 -7.83 3.96 -21.16
CA ASN A 64 -7.56 3.16 -22.35
C ASN A 64 -6.53 3.87 -23.21
N PHE A 65 -5.39 3.23 -23.43
CA PHE A 65 -4.35 3.71 -24.32
C PHE A 65 -4.29 2.82 -25.56
N SER A 66 -4.37 3.45 -26.73
CA SER A 66 -4.24 2.76 -28.00
C SER A 66 -3.24 3.49 -28.88
N ASP A 67 -2.16 2.80 -29.22
CA ASP A 67 -1.09 3.27 -30.10
C ASP A 67 -1.21 2.65 -31.51
N GLY A 68 -2.44 2.34 -31.94
CA GLY A 68 -2.74 1.68 -33.22
C GLY A 68 -2.33 0.20 -33.33
N MET A 69 -1.21 -0.22 -32.73
CA MET A 69 -0.74 -1.62 -32.73
C MET A 69 -1.15 -2.41 -31.48
N ARG A 70 -1.31 -1.72 -30.34
CA ARG A 70 -1.65 -2.33 -29.05
C ARG A 70 -2.75 -1.53 -28.38
N THR A 71 -3.65 -2.24 -27.72
CA THR A 71 -4.64 -1.66 -26.82
C THR A 71 -4.29 -2.11 -25.41
N GLN A 72 -4.04 -1.15 -24.54
CA GLN A 72 -3.71 -1.38 -23.15
C GLN A 72 -4.70 -0.65 -22.26
N ILE A 73 -5.17 -1.31 -21.22
CA ILE A 73 -6.00 -0.69 -20.19
C ILE A 73 -5.15 -0.51 -18.94
N HIS A 74 -5.01 0.74 -18.52
CA HIS A 74 -4.35 1.10 -17.28
C HIS A 74 -5.43 1.33 -16.22
N THR A 75 -5.30 0.73 -15.05
CA THR A 75 -6.24 0.92 -13.96
C THR A 75 -5.55 1.43 -12.73
N ILE A 76 -6.07 2.49 -12.12
CA ILE A 76 -5.57 3.09 -10.88
C ILE A 76 -6.65 2.92 -9.83
N GLU A 77 -6.40 2.06 -8.84
CA GLU A 77 -7.30 1.76 -7.73
C GLU A 77 -6.84 2.51 -6.47
N TYR A 78 -7.75 3.19 -5.78
CA TYR A 78 -7.49 3.71 -4.45
C TYR A 78 -7.70 2.59 -3.41
N VAL A 79 -6.62 1.86 -3.12
CA VAL A 79 -6.68 0.65 -2.29
C VAL A 79 -7.03 0.97 -0.85
N ARG A 80 -6.29 1.86 -0.20
CA ARG A 80 -6.46 2.14 1.24
C ARG A 80 -5.83 3.47 1.62
N MET A 81 -6.30 4.01 2.75
CA MET A 81 -5.72 5.18 3.41
C MET A 81 -5.22 4.75 4.78
N GLU A 82 -4.00 5.16 5.11
CA GLU A 82 -3.34 4.84 6.35
C GLU A 82 -2.93 6.13 7.07
N GLN A 83 -2.97 6.08 8.40
CA GLN A 83 -2.43 7.13 9.26
C GLN A 83 -1.20 6.59 9.98
N GLN A 84 -0.03 7.12 9.64
CA GLN A 84 1.23 6.74 10.28
C GLN A 84 1.53 7.72 11.41
N PHE A 85 1.38 7.26 12.65
CA PHE A 85 1.63 8.06 13.85
C PHE A 85 3.07 7.87 14.35
N PRO A 86 3.89 8.93 14.40
CA PRO A 86 5.20 8.83 15.03
C PRO A 86 5.06 8.59 16.54
N VAL A 87 5.90 7.70 17.09
CA VAL A 87 5.95 7.41 18.53
C VAL A 87 7.00 8.32 19.18
N SER A 88 6.55 9.26 20.02
CA SER A 88 7.42 10.23 20.70
C SER A 88 7.92 9.76 22.07
N ALA A 89 7.22 8.83 22.71
CA ALA A 89 7.61 8.22 23.98
C ALA A 89 6.98 6.85 24.13
N SER A 90 7.63 5.94 24.84
CA SER A 90 7.02 4.67 25.23
C SER A 90 7.52 4.20 26.59
N TYR A 91 6.66 3.53 27.35
CA TYR A 91 7.05 2.86 28.58
C TYR A 91 6.23 1.58 28.78
N LYS A 92 6.84 0.58 29.41
CA LYS A 92 6.15 -0.65 29.79
C LYS A 92 5.60 -0.52 31.21
N PHE A 93 4.39 -1.03 31.44
CA PHE A 93 3.78 -1.03 32.76
C PHE A 93 2.96 -2.30 32.99
N GLY A 94 2.81 -2.67 34.24
CA GLY A 94 1.85 -3.68 34.69
C GLY A 94 0.68 -3.02 35.41
N ILE A 95 -0.47 -3.67 35.42
CA ILE A 95 -1.55 -3.31 36.35
C ILE A 95 -1.39 -4.23 37.57
N PRO A 96 -0.93 -3.73 38.74
CA PRO A 96 -0.79 -4.55 39.92
C PRO A 96 -2.15 -4.81 40.58
N LEU A 97 -2.35 -6.04 41.05
CA LEU A 97 -3.40 -6.34 42.02
C LEU A 97 -2.78 -6.28 43.41
N ILE A 98 -3.04 -5.21 44.15
CA ILE A 98 -2.46 -5.01 45.48
C ILE A 98 -3.46 -5.48 46.52
N THR A 99 -3.10 -6.51 47.29
CA THR A 99 -3.80 -6.91 48.50
C THR A 99 -2.88 -6.66 49.69
N THR A 100 -3.30 -5.81 50.63
CA THR A 100 -2.51 -5.51 51.82
C THR A 100 -2.84 -6.48 52.95
N SER A 101 -1.81 -7.14 53.47
CA SER A 101 -1.88 -7.89 54.73
C SER A 101 -0.69 -7.47 55.58
N CYS A 102 -0.95 -6.92 56.75
CA CYS A 102 0.10 -6.40 57.63
C CYS A 102 0.45 -7.46 58.68
N ILE A 103 1.74 -7.73 58.85
CA ILE A 103 2.27 -8.59 59.90
C ILE A 103 3.22 -7.72 60.74
N CYS A 104 3.03 -7.72 62.06
CA CYS A 104 3.97 -7.09 62.98
C CYS A 104 5.01 -8.14 63.39
N ASP A 105 6.28 -7.86 63.10
CA ASP A 105 7.40 -8.70 63.55
C ASP A 105 8.47 -7.85 64.24
N CYS A 106 9.26 -8.47 65.10
CA CYS A 106 10.33 -7.83 65.87
C CYS A 106 11.50 -7.43 64.95
N ALA A 107 12.33 -6.47 65.40
CA ALA A 107 13.51 -6.05 64.64
C ALA A 107 14.48 -7.22 64.42
N GLY A 108 14.69 -7.63 63.16
CA GLY A 108 15.62 -8.70 62.76
C GLY A 108 15.01 -9.88 62.00
N ALA A 109 13.72 -9.85 61.66
CA ALA A 109 13.05 -10.93 60.93
C ALA A 109 13.29 -10.93 59.40
N GLU A 110 13.05 -12.08 58.77
CA GLU A 110 13.18 -12.33 57.33
C GLU A 110 12.24 -11.45 56.48
N GLN A 111 12.66 -11.09 55.26
CA GLN A 111 11.91 -10.20 54.38
C GLN A 111 10.69 -10.91 53.77
N TYR A 112 9.49 -10.67 54.33
CA TYR A 112 8.25 -11.36 53.94
C TYR A 112 7.63 -10.91 52.59
N CYS A 113 8.03 -9.78 52.02
CA CYS A 113 7.37 -9.20 50.84
C CYS A 113 8.37 -9.00 49.68
N SER A 114 8.16 -9.69 48.55
CA SER A 114 8.83 -9.43 47.28
C SER A 114 7.81 -9.01 46.21
N VAL A 115 8.01 -7.84 45.62
CA VAL A 115 7.16 -7.32 44.52
C VAL A 115 7.40 -8.10 43.22
N ASP A 116 8.55 -8.76 43.10
CA ASP A 116 9.01 -9.45 41.89
C ASP A 116 8.27 -10.78 41.63
N ASP A 117 7.59 -11.34 42.63
CA ASP A 117 6.88 -12.63 42.51
C ASP A 117 5.51 -12.49 41.80
N TYR A 118 5.03 -11.26 41.62
CA TYR A 118 3.72 -11.02 41.01
C TYR A 118 3.82 -10.96 39.48
N LYS A 119 3.29 -11.98 38.80
CA LYS A 119 3.20 -12.01 37.33
C LYS A 119 2.09 -11.08 36.83
N TYR A 120 2.42 -9.81 36.61
CA TYR A 120 1.50 -8.85 35.98
C TYR A 120 1.43 -9.04 34.46
N LYS A 121 0.25 -8.78 33.87
CA LYS A 121 0.14 -8.56 32.42
C LYS A 121 0.92 -7.29 32.09
N THR A 122 1.93 -7.39 31.23
CA THR A 122 2.72 -6.25 30.77
C THR A 122 2.04 -5.59 29.57
N TYR A 123 1.84 -4.29 29.65
CA TYR A 123 1.36 -3.43 28.57
C TYR A 123 2.45 -2.43 28.17
N THR A 124 2.36 -1.90 26.96
CA THR A 124 3.22 -0.82 26.48
C THR A 124 2.36 0.41 26.22
N ALA A 125 2.58 1.48 26.96
CA ALA A 125 2.04 2.78 26.64
C ALA A 125 2.91 3.44 25.58
N VAL A 126 2.29 4.00 24.53
CA VAL A 126 2.96 4.76 23.47
C VAL A 126 2.32 6.13 23.35
N LYS A 127 3.15 7.18 23.29
CA LYS A 127 2.70 8.56 23.03
C LYS A 127 2.82 8.85 21.54
N LEU A 128 1.67 8.89 20.87
CA LEU A 128 1.56 9.19 19.44
C LEU A 128 1.52 10.71 19.21
N THR A 129 2.22 11.19 18.18
CA THR A 129 2.14 12.59 17.71
C THR A 129 1.29 12.71 16.45
N GLN A 130 1.20 13.92 15.87
CA GLN A 130 0.43 14.15 14.64
C GLN A 130 0.83 13.14 13.55
N PRO A 131 -0.14 12.44 12.91
CA PRO A 131 0.15 11.44 11.91
C PRO A 131 0.44 12.07 10.55
N ASP A 132 1.21 11.34 9.75
CA ASP A 132 1.20 11.51 8.30
C ASP A 132 0.04 10.70 7.69
N THR A 133 -0.63 11.27 6.70
CA THR A 133 -1.70 10.59 5.97
C THR A 133 -1.14 10.07 4.66
N ILE A 134 -1.22 8.76 4.47
CA ILE A 134 -0.67 8.07 3.31
C ILE A 134 -1.82 7.39 2.58
N ILE A 135 -1.89 7.60 1.27
CA ILE A 135 -2.80 6.87 0.40
C ILE A 135 -2.00 5.83 -0.36
N ILE A 136 -2.59 4.65 -0.53
CA ILE A 136 -2.01 3.55 -1.27
C ILE A 136 -2.84 3.38 -2.54
N LEU A 137 -2.19 3.59 -3.67
CA LEU A 137 -2.77 3.43 -4.99
C LEU A 137 -2.20 2.16 -5.63
N ARG A 138 -3.01 1.42 -6.38
CA ARG A 138 -2.53 0.28 -7.17
C ARG A 138 -2.71 0.58 -8.63
N HIS A 139 -1.61 0.57 -9.38
CA HIS A 139 -1.65 0.66 -10.84
C HIS A 139 -1.52 -0.74 -11.42
N ARG A 140 -2.42 -1.10 -12.33
CA ARG A 140 -2.33 -2.32 -13.13
C ARG A 140 -2.40 -1.99 -14.61
N ILE A 141 -1.71 -2.80 -15.42
CA ILE A 141 -1.74 -2.72 -16.88
C ILE A 141 -2.30 -4.04 -17.38
N TYR A 142 -3.35 -3.96 -18.20
CA TYR A 142 -3.93 -5.09 -18.90
C TYR A 142 -3.65 -4.98 -20.39
N GLU A 143 -3.15 -6.07 -20.96
CA GLU A 143 -2.97 -6.21 -22.41
C GLU A 143 -3.98 -7.20 -22.97
N ARG A 144 -4.38 -7.00 -24.23
CA ARG A 144 -5.30 -7.91 -24.91
C ARG A 144 -4.52 -8.94 -25.72
N LEU A 145 -4.59 -10.20 -25.30
CA LEU A 145 -3.99 -11.34 -26.01
C LEU A 145 -5.11 -12.27 -26.50
N ALA A 146 -5.15 -12.54 -27.81
CA ALA A 146 -6.08 -13.49 -28.42
C ALA A 146 -7.54 -13.35 -27.92
N SER A 147 -8.04 -12.12 -27.90
CA SER A 147 -9.38 -11.69 -27.43
C SER A 147 -9.64 -11.68 -25.92
N HIS A 148 -8.69 -12.09 -25.08
CA HIS A 148 -8.77 -12.01 -23.62
C HIS A 148 -7.90 -10.90 -23.04
N TRP A 149 -8.35 -10.29 -21.93
CA TRP A 149 -7.55 -9.36 -21.14
C TRP A 149 -6.67 -10.13 -20.15
N THR A 150 -5.39 -9.80 -20.12
CA THR A 150 -4.43 -10.38 -19.18
C THR A 150 -3.65 -9.28 -18.47
N GLU A 151 -3.49 -9.41 -17.15
CA GLU A 151 -2.64 -8.50 -16.38
C GLU A 151 -1.18 -8.68 -16.82
N ALA A 152 -0.56 -7.60 -17.29
CA ALA A 152 0.83 -7.56 -17.72
C ALA A 152 1.75 -6.97 -16.65
N ALA A 153 1.24 -6.03 -15.83
CA ALA A 153 1.98 -5.44 -14.71
C ALA A 153 1.02 -4.99 -13.59
N SER A 154 1.51 -5.01 -12.35
CA SER A 154 0.81 -4.50 -11.16
C SER A 154 1.83 -3.97 -10.15
N GLU A 155 1.65 -2.73 -9.67
CA GLU A 155 2.48 -2.13 -8.62
C GLU A 155 1.60 -1.32 -7.65
N GLU A 156 1.97 -1.30 -6.38
CA GLU A 156 1.39 -0.42 -5.36
C GLU A 156 2.32 0.76 -5.09
N PHE A 157 1.73 1.93 -4.93
CA PHE A 157 2.42 3.18 -4.68
C PHE A 157 1.85 3.87 -3.46
N GLU A 158 2.73 4.51 -2.71
CA GLU A 158 2.38 5.27 -1.52
C GLU A 158 2.55 6.76 -1.80
N ALA A 159 1.54 7.56 -1.45
CA ALA A 159 1.60 9.01 -1.56
C ALA A 159 1.20 9.67 -0.23
N VAL A 160 2.08 10.53 0.27
CA VAL A 160 1.82 11.34 1.47
C VAL A 160 0.98 12.56 1.07
N VAL A 161 -0.25 12.66 1.58
CA VAL A 161 -1.23 13.66 1.10
C VAL A 161 -1.33 14.90 1.98
N ASN A 162 -0.74 14.89 3.18
CA ASN A 162 -0.76 16.03 4.10
C ASN A 162 0.44 16.99 3.93
N LYS A 163 1.24 16.83 2.88
CA LYS A 163 2.47 17.63 2.62
C LYS A 163 2.47 18.32 1.25
N GLY A 164 1.30 18.53 0.65
CA GLY A 164 1.15 19.13 -0.68
C GLY A 164 0.92 18.09 -1.77
N SER A 165 1.25 18.43 -3.02
CA SER A 165 1.08 17.52 -4.15
C SER A 165 2.18 16.45 -4.18
N ALA A 166 1.77 15.20 -4.40
CA ALA A 166 2.67 14.10 -4.70
C ALA A 166 2.67 13.86 -6.22
N LYS A 167 3.85 13.68 -6.81
CA LYS A 167 4.01 13.28 -8.21
C LYS A 167 4.47 11.83 -8.26
N MET A 168 3.86 11.07 -9.15
CA MET A 168 4.18 9.66 -9.38
C MET A 168 4.44 9.43 -10.87
N GLU A 169 5.42 8.60 -11.18
CA GLU A 169 5.68 8.13 -12.52
C GLU A 169 5.08 6.73 -12.68
N THR A 170 4.47 6.47 -13.83
CA THR A 170 3.81 5.19 -14.13
C THR A 170 4.83 4.06 -14.33
N ILE A 171 4.41 2.82 -14.05
CA ILE A 171 5.21 1.59 -14.22
C ILE A 171 5.72 1.43 -15.66
N ASP A 172 4.90 1.82 -16.65
CA ASP A 172 5.33 1.82 -18.03
C ASP A 172 6.22 3.04 -18.32
N LYS A 173 7.53 2.78 -18.44
CA LYS A 173 8.53 3.76 -18.88
C LYS A 173 8.44 4.08 -20.37
N ARG A 174 7.63 3.35 -21.14
CA ARG A 174 7.28 3.74 -22.50
C ARG A 174 6.34 4.93 -22.38
N GLN A 175 6.89 6.09 -22.68
CA GLN A 175 6.23 7.36 -22.51
C GLN A 175 4.80 7.32 -23.10
N VAL A 176 3.82 7.73 -22.30
CA VAL A 176 2.44 7.94 -22.73
C VAL A 176 2.42 9.16 -23.66
N PHE A 177 2.81 8.96 -24.92
CA PHE A 177 2.60 9.91 -25.99
C PHE A 177 1.24 9.61 -26.61
N SER A 178 0.27 10.49 -26.36
CA SER A 178 -0.75 10.72 -27.38
C SER A 178 -0.16 11.74 -28.34
N ASN A 179 -0.13 11.40 -29.64
CA ASN A 179 -0.10 12.42 -30.68
C ASN A 179 -1.35 13.30 -30.62
#